data_AF-B0E4X5-F1
#
_entry.id   AF-B0E4X5-F1
#
_cell.length_a   1.000
_cell.length_b   1.000
_cell.length_c   1.000
_cell.angle_alpha   90.00
_cell.angle_beta   90.00
_cell.angle_gamma   90.00
#
_symmetry.space_group_name_H-M   'P 1'
#
loop_
_entity.id
_entity.type
_entity.pdbx_description
1 polymer ?
#
loop_
_entity_poly.entity_id
_entity_poly.type
_entity_poly.pdbx_seq_one_letter_code
_entity_poly.pdbx_strand_id
1 'polypeptide(L)'
;LEDPLFENFRDKYEDDNFQPRVHAELILLERFYVHAYQFVDGDRYIGCSKPACYCCYLYICAHPGGFIKPPSHSKNYTNWSPPEIDPVGSVDPVKHRRDILNSMCKEIREDVLRQIQEQRPQRGAHHDSTTGITYQDWVQ
;
A
#
# COMPACT_ATOMS: atom_id res chain seq x y z
N LEU A 1 -24.50 -8.41 21.47
CA LEU A 1 -24.94 -8.59 20.07
C LEU A 1 -23.70 -8.42 19.23
N GLU A 2 -23.17 -9.49 18.65
CA GLU A 2 -22.01 -9.39 17.76
C GLU A 2 -22.44 -8.66 16.47
N ASP A 3 -21.58 -7.77 15.99
CA ASP A 3 -21.82 -6.95 14.81
C ASP A 3 -21.75 -7.84 13.55
N PRO A 4 -22.83 -7.98 12.76
CA PRO A 4 -22.83 -8.80 11.54
C PRO A 4 -21.72 -8.42 10.54
N LEU A 5 -21.25 -7.17 10.55
CA LEU A 5 -20.12 -6.75 9.74
C LEU A 5 -18.81 -7.38 10.23
N PHE A 6 -18.61 -7.42 11.54
CA PHE A 6 -17.43 -8.01 12.16
C PHE A 6 -17.37 -9.52 11.94
N GLU A 7 -18.52 -10.19 12.03
CA GLU A 7 -18.67 -11.62 11.72
C GLU A 7 -18.27 -11.92 10.27
N ASN A 8 -18.83 -11.18 9.30
CA ASN A 8 -18.46 -11.33 7.89
C ASN A 8 -16.97 -11.07 7.61
N PHE A 9 -16.36 -10.15 8.37
CA PHE A 9 -14.93 -9.89 8.28
C PHE A 9 -14.12 -11.08 8.81
N ARG A 10 -14.50 -11.61 9.98
CA ARG A 10 -13.86 -12.78 10.60
C ARG A 10 -13.95 -14.01 9.70
N ASP A 11 -15.13 -14.31 9.17
CA ASP A 11 -15.34 -15.45 8.26
C ASP A 11 -14.44 -15.39 7.02
N LYS A 12 -14.28 -14.20 6.44
CA LYS A 12 -13.38 -14.00 5.29
C LYS A 12 -11.90 -14.11 5.66
N TYR A 13 -11.55 -13.76 6.89
CA TYR A 13 -10.19 -13.83 7.38
C TYR A 13 -9.79 -15.26 7.76
N GLU A 14 -10.74 -16.06 8.24
CA GLU A 14 -10.59 -17.46 8.62
C GLU A 14 -10.81 -18.44 7.44
N ASP A 15 -11.18 -17.94 6.26
CA ASP A 15 -11.29 -18.75 5.04
C ASP A 15 -9.92 -19.33 4.67
N ASP A 16 -9.82 -20.67 4.63
CA ASP A 16 -8.61 -21.39 4.23
C ASP A 16 -8.12 -21.04 2.81
N ASN A 17 -9.00 -20.47 1.97
CA ASN A 17 -8.66 -20.00 0.63
C ASN A 17 -8.15 -18.55 0.60
N PHE A 18 -8.17 -17.85 1.74
CA PHE A 18 -7.63 -16.50 1.83
C PHE A 18 -6.11 -16.54 1.65
N GLN A 19 -5.63 -15.90 0.58
CA GLN A 19 -4.21 -15.83 0.25
C GLN A 19 -3.72 -14.38 0.36
N PRO A 20 -3.15 -13.98 1.51
CA PRO A 20 -2.49 -12.70 1.65
C PRO A 20 -1.35 -12.56 0.63
N ARG A 21 -1.27 -11.41 -0.03
CA ARG A 21 -0.27 -11.13 -1.06
C ARG A 21 0.52 -9.88 -0.72
N VAL A 22 1.83 -10.04 -0.71
CA VAL A 22 2.77 -8.93 -0.67
C VAL A 22 3.06 -8.50 -2.10
N HIS A 23 3.04 -7.20 -2.36
CA HIS A 23 3.41 -6.66 -3.67
C HIS A 23 4.91 -6.44 -3.79
N ALA A 24 5.43 -6.51 -5.02
CA ALA A 24 6.85 -6.48 -5.30
C ALA A 24 7.54 -5.18 -4.83
N GLU A 25 6.86 -4.03 -4.93
CA GLU A 25 7.42 -2.75 -4.49
C GLU A 25 7.86 -2.78 -3.03
N LEU A 26 7.10 -3.45 -2.16
CA LEU A 26 7.38 -3.47 -0.72
C LEU A 26 8.49 -4.44 -0.35
N ILE A 27 8.57 -5.57 -1.06
CA ILE A 27 9.67 -6.53 -0.90
C ILE A 27 11.01 -5.86 -1.22
N LEU A 28 11.06 -5.12 -2.33
CA LEU A 28 12.27 -4.42 -2.74
C LEU A 28 12.61 -3.27 -1.78
N LEU A 29 11.60 -2.49 -1.38
CA LEU A 29 11.75 -1.39 -0.43
C LEU A 29 12.38 -1.85 0.88
N GLU A 30 11.80 -2.86 1.53
CA GLU A 30 12.29 -3.35 2.82
C GLU A 30 13.71 -3.88 2.69
N ARG A 31 13.99 -4.66 1.64
CA ARG A 31 15.33 -5.19 1.39
C ARG A 31 16.37 -4.08 1.24
N PHE A 32 16.06 -3.00 0.53
CA PHE A 32 16.95 -1.85 0.43
C PHE A 32 17.16 -1.16 1.78
N TYR A 33 16.12 -1.08 2.59
CA TYR A 33 16.17 -0.43 3.90
C TYR A 33 16.99 -1.23 4.92
N VAL A 34 16.65 -2.51 5.16
CA VAL A 34 17.33 -3.33 6.17
C VAL A 34 18.80 -3.61 5.84
N HIS A 35 19.16 -3.68 4.56
CA HIS A 35 20.54 -3.89 4.13
C HIS A 35 21.30 -2.58 3.86
N ALA A 36 20.67 -1.42 4.07
CA ALA A 36 21.26 -0.11 3.83
C ALA A 36 21.87 0.06 2.42
N TYR A 37 21.18 -0.45 1.39
CA TYR A 37 21.63 -0.30 0.01
C TYR A 37 21.56 1.16 -0.44
N GLN A 38 22.51 1.54 -1.29
CA GLN A 38 22.61 2.89 -1.82
C GLN A 38 21.70 3.07 -3.04
N PHE A 39 21.07 4.25 -3.11
CA PHE A 39 20.33 4.70 -4.26
C PHE A 39 21.19 5.61 -5.12
N VAL A 40 20.99 5.56 -6.45
CA VAL A 40 21.61 6.49 -7.39
C VAL A 40 21.17 7.90 -7.03
N ASP A 41 22.12 8.83 -6.91
CA ASP A 41 21.89 10.23 -6.54
C ASP A 41 21.08 10.46 -5.24
N GLY A 42 21.00 9.45 -4.38
CA GLY A 42 20.16 9.49 -3.18
C GLY A 42 18.66 9.47 -3.46
N ASP A 43 18.25 9.21 -4.70
CA ASP A 43 16.86 9.10 -5.14
C ASP A 43 16.26 7.77 -4.66
N ARG A 44 15.62 7.79 -3.47
CA ARG A 44 14.99 6.62 -2.84
C ARG A 44 13.66 6.25 -3.49
N TYR A 45 13.60 6.26 -4.82
CA TYR A 45 12.42 5.85 -5.58
C TYR A 45 12.43 4.35 -5.90
N ILE A 46 11.29 3.70 -5.70
CA ILE A 46 11.07 2.30 -6.08
C ILE A 46 10.19 2.27 -7.32
N GLY A 47 10.80 2.01 -8.48
CA GLY A 47 10.09 1.88 -9.75
C GLY A 47 9.46 0.50 -9.92
N CYS A 48 8.20 0.45 -10.34
CA CYS A 48 7.45 -0.78 -10.65
C CYS A 48 6.70 -0.66 -11.98
N SER A 49 6.29 -1.80 -12.54
CA SER A 49 5.59 -1.85 -13.84
C SER A 49 4.18 -1.23 -13.81
N LYS A 50 3.60 -1.06 -12.63
CA LYS A 50 2.33 -0.36 -12.39
C LYS A 50 2.50 0.67 -11.27
N PRO A 51 1.71 1.74 -11.23
CA PRO A 51 1.58 2.59 -10.05
C PRO A 51 1.25 1.77 -8.80
N ALA A 52 1.57 2.28 -7.61
CA ALA A 52 1.31 1.56 -6.37
C ALA A 52 -0.21 1.37 -6.12
N CYS A 53 -0.56 0.25 -5.49
CA CYS A 53 -1.91 0.10 -4.92
C CYS A 53 -2.08 1.01 -3.69
N TYR A 54 -3.31 1.17 -3.21
CA TYR A 54 -3.58 2.07 -2.08
C TYR A 54 -2.78 1.70 -0.83
N CYS A 55 -2.75 0.42 -0.45
CA CYS A 55 -2.00 -0.03 0.72
C CYS A 55 -0.48 0.12 0.54
N CYS A 56 0.06 -0.16 -0.66
CA CYS A 56 1.49 0.01 -0.92
C CYS A 56 1.89 1.49 -0.91
N TYR A 57 1.06 2.35 -1.49
CA TYR A 57 1.25 3.80 -1.43
C TYR A 57 1.32 4.30 0.02
N LEU A 58 0.37 3.88 0.87
CA LEU A 58 0.36 4.27 2.29
C LEU A 58 1.58 3.71 3.03
N TYR A 59 1.94 2.45 2.78
CA TYR A 59 3.11 1.82 3.38
C TYR A 59 4.39 2.59 3.06
N ILE A 60 4.62 2.90 1.77
CA ILE A 60 5.81 3.64 1.31
C ILE A 60 5.85 5.03 1.93
N CYS A 61 4.72 5.73 2.01
CA CYS A 61 4.65 7.07 2.62
C CYS A 61 4.89 7.05 4.14
N ALA A 62 4.44 6.00 4.84
CA ALA A 62 4.62 5.85 6.28
C ALA A 62 5.98 5.27 6.67
N HIS A 63 6.74 4.74 5.70
CA HIS A 63 7.98 4.04 5.97
C HIS A 63 9.10 4.99 6.46
N PRO A 64 9.84 4.67 7.54
CA PRO A 64 10.83 5.58 8.15
C PRO A 64 12.07 5.85 7.28
N GLY A 65 12.31 5.01 6.28
CA GLY A 65 13.44 5.14 5.34
C GLY A 65 13.37 6.33 4.37
N GLY A 66 12.31 7.15 4.41
CA GLY A 66 12.23 8.38 3.62
C GLY A 66 12.19 8.13 2.10
N PHE A 67 11.45 7.10 1.69
CA PHE A 67 11.29 6.74 0.28
C PHE A 67 10.46 7.79 -0.46
N ILE A 68 10.73 7.95 -1.75
CA ILE A 68 9.96 8.88 -2.58
C ILE A 68 8.57 8.31 -2.82
N LYS A 69 7.59 9.20 -2.62
CA LYS A 69 6.17 8.92 -2.81
C LYS A 69 5.91 8.42 -4.24
N PRO A 70 5.34 7.21 -4.43
CA PRO A 70 5.08 6.69 -5.75
C PRO A 70 3.77 7.27 -6.34
N PRO A 71 3.59 7.23 -7.67
CA PRO A 71 2.26 7.33 -8.25
C PRO A 71 1.40 6.16 -7.75
N SER A 72 0.08 6.35 -7.70
CA SER A 72 -0.85 5.33 -7.20
C SER A 72 -2.07 5.21 -8.09
N HIS A 73 -2.48 3.98 -8.39
CA HIS A 73 -3.78 3.70 -9.02
C HIS A 73 -4.89 3.58 -7.97
N SER A 74 -4.59 3.63 -6.67
CA SER A 74 -5.58 3.69 -5.57
C SER A 74 -6.61 2.55 -5.54
N LYS A 75 -6.25 1.34 -6.02
CA LYS A 75 -7.10 0.16 -5.78
C LYS A 75 -6.80 -0.42 -4.41
N ASN A 76 -7.85 -0.86 -3.75
CA ASN A 76 -7.81 -1.52 -2.46
C ASN A 76 -7.86 -3.03 -2.70
N TYR A 77 -6.78 -3.75 -2.42
CA TYR A 77 -6.74 -5.21 -2.47
C TYR A 77 -7.03 -5.75 -1.08
N THR A 78 -8.15 -6.43 -0.90
CA THR A 78 -8.58 -6.97 0.41
C THR A 78 -7.71 -8.14 0.87
N ASN A 79 -6.98 -8.77 -0.05
CA ASN A 79 -5.99 -9.79 0.25
C ASN A 79 -4.55 -9.23 0.29
N TRP A 80 -4.37 -7.93 0.51
CA TRP A 80 -3.03 -7.34 0.66
C TRP A 80 -2.41 -7.70 2.01
N SER A 81 -1.09 -7.89 2.03
CA SER A 81 -0.30 -8.13 3.24
C SER A 81 0.96 -7.26 3.26
N PRO A 82 1.40 -6.76 4.44
CA PRO A 82 2.71 -6.13 4.57
C PRO A 82 3.82 -7.17 4.32
N PRO A 83 5.01 -6.74 3.84
CA PRO A 83 6.15 -7.64 3.68
C PRO A 83 6.61 -8.22 5.03
N GLU A 84 7.18 -9.41 4.96
CA GLU A 84 8.07 -9.90 6.02
C GLU A 84 9.39 -9.12 5.96
N ILE A 85 9.97 -8.85 7.13
CA ILE A 85 11.18 -8.05 7.25
C ILE A 85 12.28 -8.97 7.75
N ASP A 86 13.39 -9.00 7.01
CA ASP A 86 14.56 -9.78 7.40
C ASP A 86 15.09 -9.29 8.77
N PRO A 87 15.40 -10.18 9.72
CA PRO A 87 15.93 -9.82 11.03
C PRO A 87 17.43 -9.47 10.94
N VAL A 88 17.76 -8.51 10.08
CA VAL A 88 19.12 -8.08 9.76
C VAL A 88 19.34 -6.66 10.27
N GLY A 89 20.52 -6.41 10.82
CA GLY A 89 20.88 -5.12 11.39
C GLY A 89 20.22 -4.87 12.75
N SER A 90 19.90 -3.60 13.03
CA SER A 90 19.33 -3.17 14.31
C SER A 90 17.82 -2.93 14.28
N VAL A 91 17.15 -3.29 13.18
CA VAL A 91 15.70 -3.08 13.02
C VAL A 91 14.98 -4.19 13.78
N ASP A 92 14.07 -3.82 14.69
CA ASP A 92 13.09 -4.75 15.28
C ASP A 92 11.95 -4.97 14.25
N PRO A 93 11.85 -6.16 13.62
CA PRO A 93 10.87 -6.42 12.57
C PRO A 93 9.41 -6.22 13.03
N VAL A 94 9.13 -6.60 14.28
CA VAL A 94 7.77 -6.54 14.84
C VAL A 94 7.38 -5.10 15.09
N LYS A 95 8.27 -4.32 15.72
CA LYS A 95 8.03 -2.90 15.98
C LYS A 95 7.96 -2.10 14.68
N HIS A 96 8.90 -2.30 13.75
CA HIS A 96 8.93 -1.61 12.45
C HIS A 96 7.62 -1.80 11.69
N ARG A 97 7.17 -3.04 11.53
CA ARG A 97 5.90 -3.35 10.87
C ARG A 97 4.71 -2.75 11.61
N ARG A 98 4.66 -2.85 12.94
CA ARG A 98 3.57 -2.31 13.76
C ARG A 98 3.44 -0.80 13.58
N ASP A 99 4.55 -0.07 13.63
CA ASP A 99 4.56 1.38 13.57
C ASP A 99 4.05 1.89 12.20
N ILE A 100 4.49 1.25 11.11
CA ILE A 100 3.99 1.54 9.76
C ILE A 100 2.49 1.24 9.64
N LEU A 101 2.04 0.06 10.05
CA LEU A 101 0.63 -0.33 9.96
C LEU A 101 -0.28 0.58 10.80
N ASN A 102 0.17 0.99 11.99
CA ASN A 102 -0.58 1.94 12.82
C ASN A 102 -0.72 3.31 12.12
N SER A 103 0.34 3.79 11.47
CA SER A 103 0.30 5.00 10.66
C SER A 103 -0.68 4.86 9.50
N MET A 104 -0.64 3.74 8.77
CA MET A 104 -1.61 3.44 7.70
C MET A 104 -3.05 3.42 8.22
N CYS A 105 -3.32 2.77 9.36
CA CYS A 105 -4.65 2.75 9.96
C CYS A 105 -5.17 4.15 10.29
N LYS A 106 -4.30 5.08 10.70
CA LYS A 106 -4.67 6.47 10.92
C LYS A 106 -5.09 7.13 9.61
N GLU A 107 -4.27 7.05 8.57
CA GLU A 107 -4.55 7.62 7.24
C GLU A 107 -5.84 7.05 6.64
N ILE A 108 -6.05 5.73 6.73
CA ILE A 108 -7.27 5.07 6.24
C ILE A 108 -8.51 5.61 6.95
N ARG A 109 -8.47 5.80 8.28
CA ARG A 109 -9.60 6.39 9.02
C ARG A 109 -9.90 7.81 8.54
N GLU A 110 -8.86 8.62 8.35
CA GLU A 110 -9.02 9.99 7.87
C GLU A 110 -9.58 10.03 6.45
N ASP A 111 -9.10 9.15 5.56
CA ASP A 111 -9.61 9.03 4.18
C ASP A 111 -11.08 8.61 4.14
N VAL A 112 -11.49 7.65 4.97
CA VAL A 112 -12.88 7.21 5.07
C VAL A 112 -13.77 8.33 5.60
N LEU A 113 -13.36 9.02 6.67
CA LEU A 113 -14.12 10.16 7.21
C LEU A 113 -14.26 11.27 6.17
N ARG A 114 -13.18 11.58 5.44
CA ARG A 114 -13.20 12.58 4.37
C ARG A 114 -14.15 12.17 3.23
N GLN A 115 -14.12 10.91 2.81
CA GLN A 115 -15.02 10.39 1.78
C GLN A 115 -16.50 10.54 2.19
N ILE A 116 -16.83 10.26 3.45
CA ILE A 116 -18.18 10.42 4.01
C ILE A 116 -18.59 11.90 4.01
N GLN A 117 -17.72 12.78 4.54
CA GLN A 117 -18.00 14.21 4.63
C GLN A 117 -18.20 14.86 3.26
N GLU A 118 -17.37 14.49 2.28
CA GLU A 118 -17.43 15.02 0.92
C GLU A 118 -18.52 14.35 0.07
N GLN A 119 -19.25 13.36 0.61
CA GLN A 119 -20.28 12.59 -0.10
C GLN A 119 -19.78 12.03 -1.44
N ARG A 120 -18.49 11.67 -1.49
CA ARG A 120 -17.88 11.19 -2.72
C ARG A 120 -18.44 9.81 -3.07
N PRO A 121 -18.92 9.62 -4.31
CA PRO A 121 -19.40 8.32 -4.74
C PRO A 121 -18.26 7.30 -4.70
N GLN A 122 -18.61 6.02 -4.64
CA GLN A 122 -17.64 4.95 -4.81
C GLN A 122 -16.92 5.13 -6.16
N ARG A 123 -15.60 4.96 -6.15
CA ARG A 123 -14.82 5.04 -7.39
C ARG A 123 -15.26 3.91 -8.32
N GLY A 124 -15.57 4.25 -9.57
CA GLY A 124 -15.86 3.27 -10.60
C GLY A 124 -14.67 2.34 -10.82
N ALA A 125 -14.93 1.15 -11.36
CA ALA A 125 -13.87 0.21 -11.72
C ALA A 125 -12.95 0.85 -12.78
N HIS A 126 -11.65 0.86 -12.53
CA HIS A 126 -10.65 1.34 -13.48
C HIS A 126 -9.49 0.33 -13.60
N HIS A 127 -8.68 0.44 -14.65
CA HIS A 127 -7.52 -0.43 -14.83
C HIS A 127 -6.42 -0.06 -13.83
N ASP A 128 -5.64 -1.06 -13.39
CA ASP A 128 -4.47 -0.85 -12.50
C ASP A 128 -3.20 -0.46 -13.27
N SER A 129 -3.27 -0.52 -14.59
CA SER A 129 -2.15 -0.28 -15.50
C SER A 129 -2.42 0.99 -16.29
N THR A 130 -1.40 1.81 -16.46
CA THR A 130 -1.41 2.88 -17.45
C THR A 130 -0.95 2.26 -18.77
N THR A 131 -1.85 1.65 -19.54
CA THR A 131 -1.53 1.44 -20.95
C THR A 131 -1.31 2.84 -21.51
N GLY A 132 -0.10 3.18 -21.97
CA GLY A 132 0.22 4.50 -22.55
C GLY A 132 -0.59 4.88 -23.81
N ILE A 133 -1.70 4.20 -24.06
CA ILE A 133 -2.69 4.44 -25.10
C ILE A 133 -3.86 5.19 -24.45
N THR A 134 -3.64 6.45 -24.08
CA THR A 134 -4.71 7.44 -24.20
C THR A 134 -4.28 8.34 -25.32
N TYR A 135 -4.86 8.13 -26.51
CA TYR A 135 -4.88 9.17 -27.54
C TYR A 135 -5.61 10.36 -26.92
N GLN A 136 -4.85 11.30 -26.38
CA GLN A 136 -5.38 12.63 -26.11
C GLN A 136 -5.23 13.37 -27.43
N ASP A 137 -6.35 13.46 -28.17
CA ASP A 137 -6.51 14.45 -29.23
C ASP A 137 -6.28 15.82 -28.59
N TRP A 138 -5.11 16.39 -28.84
CA TRP A 138 -4.82 17.79 -28.55
C TRP A 138 -5.70 18.64 -29.47
N VAL A 139 -6.86 19.04 -28.99
CA VAL A 139 -7.64 20.11 -29.62
C VAL A 139 -6.97 21.42 -29.24
N GLN A 140 -6.41 22.09 -30.26
CA GLN A 140 -5.90 23.47 -30.21
C GLN A 140 -7.05 24.48 -30.06
#